data_AF-A0A412N3A6-F1
#
_entry.id   AF-A0A412N3A6-F1
#
_cell.length_a   1.000
_cell.length_b   1.000
_cell.length_c   1.000
_cell.angle_alpha   90.00
_cell.angle_beta   90.00
_cell.angle_gamma   90.00
#
_symmetry.space_group_name_H-M   'P 1'
#
loop_
_entity.id
_entity.type
_entity.pdbx_description
1 polymer ?
#
loop_
_entity_poly.entity_id
_entity_poly.type
_entity_poly.pdbx_seq_one_letter_code
_entity_poly.pdbx_strand_id
1 'polypeptide(L)'
;MKSKLYFSIQMEYFNFEDLVGDLKNLNEEQKYWMVRTMGGAYYGEFIRGNYIAVGYNNISLGDLQHLPETDNAAKEVLKAMFHHRYPDIRNSGYPVAQILRFARDIRQGDVVIIPSSGASHVAIGIIDGNMYEENTPIIDDEHHCDFKKRRHIKWRYFGRRATLPPALQLMFTSRHILSDVSNYASYIDSVIHDCYVKEDVMNLVLKIRTQKEVSLDDFCDLKAVSLLIDDFCQNYNISSEAPLNMKVQMESPGWLRLSTKGIGKLLLFGLFTTILTGGGVKFNKKDGLDIYTNGIGGIINDYLDRKADRELVRAAARAMDSLQIKTPEDMQPIIEILNAKNEGRRNY
;
A
#
# COMPACT_ATOMS: atom_id res chain seq x y z
N MET A 1 36.63 -27.88 4.17
CA MET A 1 35.32 -28.55 4.02
C MET A 1 34.24 -27.89 4.88
N LYS A 2 34.45 -27.67 6.19
CA LYS A 2 33.51 -26.90 7.04
C LYS A 2 33.21 -25.47 6.57
N SER A 3 34.20 -24.73 6.05
CA SER A 3 33.95 -23.36 5.54
C SER A 3 33.11 -23.35 4.26
N LYS A 4 33.30 -24.28 3.33
CA LYS A 4 32.48 -24.41 2.11
C LYS A 4 31.03 -24.79 2.42
N LEU A 5 30.80 -25.66 3.42
CA LEU A 5 29.45 -26.05 3.84
C LEU A 5 28.73 -24.88 4.54
N TYR A 6 29.42 -24.14 5.43
CA TYR A 6 28.89 -22.90 6.03
C TYR A 6 28.58 -21.83 4.98
N PHE A 7 29.43 -21.70 3.96
CA PHE A 7 29.26 -20.74 2.87
C PHE A 7 28.07 -21.10 1.95
N SER A 8 27.89 -22.39 1.66
CA SER A 8 26.74 -22.91 0.91
C SER A 8 25.42 -22.65 1.63
N ILE A 9 25.39 -22.90 2.95
CA ILE A 9 24.23 -22.64 3.80
C ILE A 9 23.92 -21.15 3.85
N GLN A 10 24.93 -20.26 3.93
CA GLN A 10 24.74 -18.81 3.93
C GLN A 10 24.13 -18.28 2.62
N MET A 11 24.54 -18.77 1.44
CA MET A 11 23.99 -18.30 0.17
C MET A 11 22.50 -18.62 0.00
N GLU A 12 22.00 -19.73 0.58
CA GLU A 12 20.59 -20.11 0.46
C GLU A 12 19.66 -19.12 1.19
N TYR A 13 20.09 -18.52 2.29
CA TYR A 13 19.31 -17.50 3.02
C TYR A 13 19.07 -16.22 2.20
N PHE A 14 19.87 -15.94 1.17
CA PHE A 14 19.82 -14.67 0.42
C PHE A 14 19.26 -14.81 -1.00
N ASN A 15 18.58 -15.92 -1.32
CA ASN A 15 17.85 -16.03 -2.59
C ASN A 15 16.55 -15.20 -2.55
N PHE A 16 16.69 -13.90 -2.74
CA PHE A 16 15.58 -12.95 -2.76
C PHE A 16 14.72 -13.03 -4.02
N GLU A 17 15.19 -13.70 -5.09
CA GLU A 17 14.47 -13.82 -6.36
C GLU A 17 13.17 -14.64 -6.21
N ASP A 18 13.21 -15.70 -5.41
CA ASP A 18 12.03 -16.53 -5.09
C ASP A 18 10.99 -15.78 -4.23
N LEU A 19 11.38 -14.71 -3.55
CA LEU A 19 10.49 -13.86 -2.74
C LEU A 19 9.74 -12.84 -3.60
N VAL A 20 10.32 -12.48 -4.75
CA VAL A 20 9.70 -11.56 -5.71
C VAL A 20 8.36 -12.09 -6.19
N GLY A 21 8.26 -13.40 -6.46
CA GLY A 21 7.02 -14.04 -6.89
C GLY A 21 5.90 -13.89 -5.86
N ASP A 22 6.22 -14.04 -4.57
CA ASP A 22 5.26 -13.91 -3.47
C ASP A 22 4.84 -12.44 -3.24
N LEU A 23 5.77 -11.50 -3.48
CA LEU A 23 5.55 -10.05 -3.32
C LEU A 23 4.88 -9.38 -4.51
N LYS A 24 4.89 -10.02 -5.68
CA LYS A 24 4.32 -9.51 -6.95
C LYS A 24 2.79 -9.50 -7.00
N ASN A 25 2.09 -9.77 -5.90
CA ASN A 25 0.62 -9.83 -5.85
C ASN A 25 -0.10 -8.46 -5.97
N LEU A 26 0.53 -7.45 -6.56
CA LEU A 26 -0.12 -6.19 -6.91
C LEU A 26 -0.26 -6.13 -8.43
N ASN A 27 -1.49 -6.44 -8.84
CA ASN A 27 -1.97 -6.61 -10.19
C ASN A 27 -1.49 -5.50 -11.16
N GLU A 28 -0.92 -5.86 -12.31
CA GLU A 28 -0.43 -4.90 -13.32
C GLU A 28 -1.57 -4.05 -13.92
N GLU A 29 -2.82 -4.52 -13.85
CA GLU A 29 -4.01 -3.81 -14.37
C GLU A 29 -4.80 -3.04 -13.30
N GLN A 30 -4.26 -2.89 -12.08
CA GLN A 30 -4.97 -2.24 -10.98
C GLN A 30 -5.30 -0.76 -11.30
N LYS A 31 -6.58 -0.40 -11.23
CA LYS A 31 -7.05 0.99 -11.40
C LYS A 31 -7.34 1.65 -10.06
N TYR A 32 -7.37 2.99 -10.10
CA TYR A 32 -7.58 3.82 -8.92
C TYR A 32 -8.77 4.74 -9.13
N TRP A 33 -9.69 4.73 -8.17
CA TRP A 33 -10.97 5.41 -8.29
C TRP A 33 -11.21 6.34 -7.12
N MET A 34 -11.54 7.60 -7.40
CA MET A 34 -12.11 8.47 -6.37
C MET A 34 -13.64 8.40 -6.44
N VAL A 35 -14.26 7.99 -5.34
CA VAL A 35 -15.71 7.88 -5.19
C VAL A 35 -16.18 8.89 -4.15
N ARG A 36 -16.92 9.92 -4.57
CA ARG A 36 -17.48 10.92 -3.65
C ARG A 36 -18.70 10.35 -2.92
N THR A 37 -18.79 10.70 -1.64
CA THR A 37 -19.78 10.22 -0.68
C THR A 37 -20.97 11.18 -0.55
N MET A 38 -21.46 11.71 -1.67
CA MET A 38 -22.54 12.72 -1.69
C MET A 38 -22.27 13.92 -0.78
N GLY A 39 -21.21 14.67 -1.09
CA GLY A 39 -20.80 15.82 -0.26
C GLY A 39 -20.23 15.44 1.12
N GLY A 40 -20.00 14.15 1.38
CA GLY A 40 -19.50 13.67 2.66
C GLY A 40 -20.50 12.87 3.48
N ALA A 41 -21.79 12.93 3.13
CA ALA A 41 -22.89 12.34 3.90
C ALA A 41 -22.69 10.84 4.13
N TYR A 42 -22.27 10.10 3.11
CA TYR A 42 -22.13 8.63 3.20
C TYR A 42 -20.75 8.14 3.63
N TYR A 43 -19.81 9.06 3.96
CA TYR A 43 -18.44 8.67 4.30
C TYR A 43 -18.37 7.73 5.52
N GLY A 44 -19.05 8.09 6.60
CA GLY A 44 -19.04 7.29 7.83
C GLY A 44 -19.68 5.91 7.64
N GLU A 45 -20.76 5.84 6.88
CA GLU A 45 -21.47 4.59 6.63
C GLU A 45 -20.72 3.66 5.69
N PHE A 46 -20.15 4.17 4.60
CA PHE A 46 -19.29 3.39 3.69
C PHE A 46 -18.13 2.74 4.44
N ILE A 47 -17.56 3.47 5.40
CA ILE A 47 -16.50 2.95 6.27
C ILE A 47 -17.02 1.86 7.19
N ARG A 48 -18.09 2.13 7.95
CA ARG A 48 -18.65 1.16 8.90
C ARG A 48 -19.17 -0.11 8.22
N GLY A 49 -19.76 0.03 7.03
CA GLY A 49 -20.32 -1.06 6.25
C GLY A 49 -19.34 -1.75 5.31
N ASN A 50 -18.10 -1.27 5.20
CA ASN A 50 -17.09 -1.82 4.28
C ASN A 50 -17.57 -1.87 2.82
N TYR A 51 -18.17 -0.79 2.32
CA TYR A 51 -18.61 -0.73 0.93
C TYR A 51 -18.49 0.66 0.32
N ILE A 52 -18.55 0.71 -1.01
CA ILE A 52 -18.95 1.90 -1.77
C ILE A 52 -20.22 1.61 -2.55
N ALA A 53 -20.97 2.65 -2.88
CA ALA A 53 -22.23 2.51 -3.59
C ALA A 53 -22.41 3.57 -4.69
N VAL A 54 -23.27 3.25 -5.64
CA VAL A 54 -23.76 4.19 -6.66
C VAL A 54 -25.28 4.24 -6.63
N GLY A 55 -25.84 5.45 -6.75
CA GLY A 55 -27.27 5.68 -6.67
C GLY A 55 -28.06 5.22 -7.89
N TYR A 56 -29.20 5.88 -8.11
CA TYR A 56 -30.16 5.56 -9.17
C TYR A 56 -30.69 4.13 -9.05
N ASN A 57 -31.37 3.83 -7.94
CA ASN A 57 -31.85 2.49 -7.59
C ASN A 57 -32.91 1.90 -8.55
N ASN A 58 -33.63 2.72 -9.31
CA ASN A 58 -34.54 2.22 -10.35
C ASN A 58 -33.79 1.56 -11.52
N ILE A 59 -32.46 1.69 -11.60
CA ILE A 59 -31.60 0.85 -12.44
C ILE A 59 -31.04 -0.24 -11.54
N SER A 60 -31.47 -1.48 -11.78
CA SER A 60 -31.07 -2.65 -11.00
C SER A 60 -29.74 -3.22 -11.49
N LEU A 61 -29.09 -4.07 -10.69
CA LEU A 61 -27.96 -4.88 -11.12
C LEU A 61 -28.33 -5.80 -12.29
N GLY A 62 -29.56 -6.34 -12.28
CA GLY A 62 -30.08 -7.15 -13.38
C GLY A 62 -30.07 -6.38 -14.70
N ASP A 63 -30.50 -5.13 -14.71
CA ASP A 63 -30.45 -4.29 -15.92
C ASP A 63 -29.04 -4.12 -16.46
N LEU A 64 -28.06 -3.94 -15.57
CA LEU A 64 -26.67 -3.70 -15.91
C LEU A 64 -25.97 -4.95 -16.47
N GLN A 65 -26.36 -6.13 -16.00
CA GLN A 65 -25.85 -7.42 -16.47
C GLN A 65 -26.30 -7.75 -17.91
N HIS A 66 -27.45 -7.23 -18.34
CA HIS A 66 -28.00 -7.47 -19.68
C HIS A 66 -27.63 -6.38 -20.70
N LEU A 67 -26.76 -5.43 -20.34
CA LEU A 67 -26.30 -4.39 -21.27
C LEU A 67 -25.41 -4.99 -22.37
N PRO A 68 -25.51 -4.51 -23.64
CA PRO A 68 -24.64 -4.93 -24.74
C PRO A 68 -23.15 -4.86 -24.41
N GLU A 69 -22.32 -5.80 -24.87
CA GLU A 69 -20.89 -5.83 -24.51
C GLU A 69 -20.13 -4.55 -24.87
N THR A 70 -20.40 -3.94 -26.03
CA THR A 70 -19.70 -2.72 -26.45
C THR A 70 -20.18 -1.49 -25.67
N ASP A 71 -19.25 -0.66 -25.21
CA ASP A 71 -19.56 0.49 -24.36
C ASP A 71 -20.50 1.51 -25.02
N ASN A 72 -20.35 1.74 -26.33
CA ASN A 72 -21.23 2.65 -27.06
C ASN A 72 -22.67 2.14 -27.08
N ALA A 73 -22.89 0.85 -27.37
CA ALA A 73 -24.22 0.28 -27.38
C ALA A 73 -24.82 0.20 -25.96
N ALA A 74 -24.01 -0.18 -24.97
CA ALA A 74 -24.42 -0.20 -23.57
C ALA A 74 -24.86 1.17 -23.07
N LYS A 75 -24.11 2.22 -23.42
CA LYS A 75 -24.42 3.59 -23.05
C LYS A 75 -25.74 4.06 -23.64
N GLU A 76 -26.02 3.77 -24.91
CA GLU A 76 -27.28 4.16 -25.55
C GLU A 76 -28.48 3.42 -24.96
N VAL A 77 -28.37 2.10 -24.75
CA VAL A 77 -29.42 1.30 -24.10
C VAL A 77 -29.67 1.77 -22.67
N LEU A 78 -28.61 1.96 -21.88
CA LEU A 78 -28.72 2.44 -20.50
C LEU A 78 -29.30 3.86 -20.45
N LYS A 79 -28.98 4.73 -21.42
CA LYS A 79 -29.52 6.08 -21.51
C LYS A 79 -31.02 6.09 -21.79
N ALA A 80 -31.50 5.23 -22.70
CA ALA A 80 -32.93 5.07 -22.98
C ALA A 80 -33.68 4.57 -21.74
N MET A 81 -33.14 3.53 -21.09
CA MET A 81 -33.70 2.98 -19.85
C MET A 81 -33.72 4.02 -18.71
N PHE A 82 -32.64 4.79 -18.56
CA PHE A 82 -32.53 5.83 -17.56
C PHE A 82 -33.58 6.93 -17.77
N HIS A 83 -33.76 7.40 -19.01
CA HIS A 83 -34.76 8.43 -19.31
C HIS A 83 -36.19 7.98 -19.00
N HIS A 84 -36.51 6.71 -19.27
CA HIS A 84 -37.82 6.16 -18.94
C HIS A 84 -38.08 6.09 -17.42
N ARG A 85 -37.06 5.73 -16.63
CA ARG A 85 -37.19 5.51 -15.17
C ARG A 85 -36.94 6.77 -14.32
N TYR A 86 -36.37 7.81 -14.92
CA TYR A 86 -36.13 9.13 -14.32
C TYR A 86 -36.55 10.25 -15.28
N PRO A 87 -37.86 10.41 -15.56
CA PRO A 87 -38.35 11.39 -16.54
C PRO A 87 -38.00 12.83 -16.17
N ASP A 88 -37.85 13.13 -14.89
CA ASP A 88 -37.55 14.49 -14.39
C ASP A 88 -36.08 14.87 -14.52
N ILE A 89 -35.17 13.92 -14.79
CA ILE A 89 -33.73 14.18 -14.93
C ILE A 89 -33.41 14.50 -16.38
N ARG A 90 -33.30 15.79 -16.69
CA ARG A 90 -33.00 16.28 -18.05
C ARG A 90 -31.61 15.87 -18.56
N ASN A 91 -30.59 15.83 -17.69
CA ASN A 91 -29.23 15.45 -18.06
C ASN A 91 -28.93 14.00 -17.66
N SER A 92 -29.33 13.05 -18.51
CA SER A 92 -29.12 11.61 -18.29
C SER A 92 -27.68 11.16 -18.58
N GLY A 93 -26.92 11.90 -19.39
CA GLY A 93 -25.59 11.46 -19.84
C GLY A 93 -24.58 11.27 -18.70
N TYR A 94 -24.59 12.17 -17.71
CA TYR A 94 -23.69 12.09 -16.57
C TYR A 94 -24.01 10.93 -15.61
N PRO A 95 -25.27 10.77 -15.12
CA PRO A 95 -25.67 9.59 -14.35
C PRO A 95 -25.39 8.26 -15.05
N VAL A 96 -25.74 8.16 -16.35
CA VAL A 96 -25.54 6.95 -17.15
C VAL A 96 -24.07 6.57 -17.21
N ALA A 97 -23.18 7.53 -17.49
CA ALA A 97 -21.75 7.29 -17.53
C ALA A 97 -21.21 6.80 -16.18
N GLN A 98 -21.72 7.32 -15.06
CA GLN A 98 -21.30 6.90 -13.73
C GLN A 98 -21.72 5.49 -13.39
N ILE A 99 -22.99 5.15 -13.65
CA ILE A 99 -23.52 3.82 -13.40
C ILE A 99 -22.75 2.80 -14.26
N LEU A 100 -22.51 3.11 -15.54
CA LEU A 100 -21.79 2.23 -16.44
C LEU A 100 -20.35 1.98 -15.97
N ARG A 101 -19.61 3.04 -15.61
CA ARG A 101 -18.24 2.93 -15.09
C ARG A 101 -18.18 2.14 -13.79
N PHE A 102 -19.11 2.40 -12.87
CA PHE A 102 -19.18 1.66 -11.60
C PHE A 102 -19.48 0.16 -11.83
N ALA A 103 -20.27 -0.17 -12.84
CA ALA A 103 -20.63 -1.54 -13.18
C ALA A 103 -19.51 -2.29 -13.91
N ARG A 104 -18.86 -1.66 -14.90
CA ARG A 104 -17.94 -2.33 -15.84
C ARG A 104 -16.45 -2.08 -15.60
N ASP A 105 -16.11 -0.85 -15.20
CA ASP A 105 -14.71 -0.44 -15.15
C ASP A 105 -14.11 -0.74 -13.78
N ILE A 106 -14.89 -0.54 -12.72
CA ILE A 106 -14.48 -0.84 -11.35
C ILE A 106 -14.50 -2.35 -11.15
N ARG A 107 -13.37 -2.94 -10.75
CA ARG A 107 -13.19 -4.38 -10.60
C ARG A 107 -12.60 -4.75 -9.24
N GLN A 108 -12.69 -6.03 -8.91
CA GLN A 108 -11.98 -6.58 -7.75
C GLN A 108 -10.47 -6.35 -7.92
N GLY A 109 -9.81 -5.94 -6.83
CA GLY A 109 -8.41 -5.56 -6.81
C GLY A 109 -8.17 -4.05 -6.99
N ASP A 110 -9.12 -3.30 -7.55
CA ASP A 110 -8.96 -1.85 -7.72
C ASP A 110 -8.91 -1.11 -6.38
N VAL A 111 -8.20 0.02 -6.36
CA VAL A 111 -8.10 0.90 -5.19
C VAL A 111 -9.15 2.00 -5.26
N VAL A 112 -9.82 2.24 -4.15
CA VAL A 112 -10.85 3.27 -4.01
C VAL A 112 -10.44 4.26 -2.94
N ILE A 113 -10.66 5.54 -3.23
CA ILE A 113 -10.48 6.65 -2.32
C ILE A 113 -11.82 7.36 -2.13
N ILE A 114 -12.24 7.51 -0.87
CA ILE A 114 -13.44 8.26 -0.52
C ILE A 114 -13.09 9.48 0.35
N PRO A 115 -13.58 10.69 0.02
CA PRO A 115 -13.49 11.85 0.89
C PRO A 115 -14.67 11.93 1.87
N SER A 116 -14.45 12.55 3.02
CA SER A 116 -15.50 13.01 3.94
C SER A 116 -16.09 14.37 3.52
N SER A 117 -16.97 14.93 4.35
CA SER A 117 -17.47 16.29 4.15
C SER A 117 -16.33 17.31 4.11
N GLY A 118 -16.38 18.20 3.11
CA GLY A 118 -15.30 19.14 2.78
C GLY A 118 -13.98 18.50 2.35
N ALA A 119 -13.94 17.17 2.15
CA ALA A 119 -12.72 16.38 2.01
C ALA A 119 -11.71 16.67 3.13
N SER A 120 -12.17 16.79 4.38
CA SER A 120 -11.31 16.97 5.55
C SER A 120 -10.58 15.67 5.93
N HIS A 121 -11.28 14.55 5.78
CA HIS A 121 -10.78 13.19 6.01
C HIS A 121 -10.93 12.36 4.73
N VAL A 122 -10.12 11.31 4.65
CA VAL A 122 -10.01 10.42 3.51
C VAL A 122 -9.91 8.99 4.02
N ALA A 123 -10.54 8.06 3.31
CA ALA A 123 -10.29 6.64 3.45
C ALA A 123 -9.85 6.04 2.12
N ILE A 124 -8.91 5.10 2.16
CA ILE A 124 -8.42 4.37 0.99
C ILE A 124 -8.60 2.88 1.27
N GLY A 125 -9.16 2.16 0.32
CA GLY A 125 -9.43 0.72 0.44
C GLY A 125 -9.30 0.00 -0.90
N ILE A 126 -9.30 -1.33 -0.83
CA ILE A 126 -9.20 -2.22 -1.99
C ILE A 126 -10.55 -2.90 -2.17
N ILE A 127 -11.06 -2.96 -3.41
CA ILE A 127 -12.27 -3.71 -3.73
C ILE A 127 -11.98 -5.20 -3.68
N ASP A 128 -12.73 -5.94 -2.87
CA ASP A 128 -12.53 -7.37 -2.62
C ASP A 128 -13.78 -8.20 -2.93
N GLY A 129 -14.73 -7.64 -3.70
CA GLY A 129 -15.92 -8.36 -4.15
C GLY A 129 -16.55 -7.79 -5.43
N ASN A 130 -17.42 -8.61 -6.03
CA ASN A 130 -18.25 -8.21 -7.17
C ASN A 130 -19.33 -7.20 -6.74
N MET A 131 -19.91 -6.50 -7.73
CA MET A 131 -21.07 -5.65 -7.48
C MET A 131 -22.27 -6.50 -7.06
N TYR A 132 -22.98 -6.05 -6.02
CA TYR A 132 -24.20 -6.67 -5.51
C TYR A 132 -25.27 -5.60 -5.26
N GLU A 133 -26.50 -6.04 -5.01
CA GLU A 133 -27.58 -5.17 -4.54
C GLU A 133 -27.95 -5.46 -3.09
N GLU A 134 -27.89 -4.42 -2.27
CA GLU A 134 -28.43 -4.44 -0.92
C GLU A 134 -29.96 -4.40 -0.96
N ASN A 135 -30.56 -5.39 -0.30
CA ASN A 135 -32.01 -5.55 -0.20
C ASN A 135 -32.51 -5.43 1.25
N THR A 136 -31.62 -5.35 2.22
CA THR A 136 -31.99 -5.22 3.63
C THR A 136 -32.63 -3.85 3.86
N PRO A 137 -33.82 -3.79 4.49
CA PRO A 137 -34.46 -2.51 4.83
C PRO A 137 -33.56 -1.74 5.80
N ILE A 138 -33.46 -0.44 5.57
CA ILE A 138 -32.77 0.49 6.47
C ILE A 138 -33.56 0.53 7.79
N ILE A 139 -32.89 0.25 8.91
CA ILE A 139 -33.53 0.09 10.24
C ILE A 139 -33.54 1.41 11.02
N ASP A 140 -32.76 2.42 10.60
CA ASP A 140 -32.61 3.72 11.28
C ASP A 140 -32.53 4.86 10.23
N ASP A 141 -33.16 6.00 10.49
CA ASP A 141 -33.42 7.06 9.51
C ASP A 141 -32.32 8.15 9.47
N GLU A 142 -31.41 8.18 10.45
CA GLU A 142 -30.36 9.20 10.49
C GLU A 142 -29.03 8.71 9.88
N HIS A 143 -28.70 9.26 8.71
CA HIS A 143 -27.42 9.08 7.99
C HIS A 143 -27.22 7.72 7.29
N HIS A 144 -28.29 7.15 6.76
CA HIS A 144 -28.26 5.92 5.96
C HIS A 144 -28.22 6.18 4.45
N CYS A 145 -27.54 5.29 3.74
CA CYS A 145 -27.29 5.35 2.31
C CYS A 145 -28.26 4.42 1.62
N ASP A 146 -29.23 5.02 0.97
CA ASP A 146 -30.27 4.31 0.21
C ASP A 146 -29.74 3.60 -1.03
N PHE A 147 -28.46 3.78 -1.40
CA PHE A 147 -27.91 3.23 -2.64
C PHE A 147 -27.77 1.71 -2.52
N LYS A 148 -28.50 1.01 -3.39
CA LYS A 148 -28.56 -0.46 -3.38
C LYS A 148 -27.35 -1.11 -4.03
N LYS A 149 -26.87 -0.55 -5.15
CA LYS A 149 -25.75 -1.12 -5.91
C LYS A 149 -24.44 -0.83 -5.19
N ARG A 150 -23.83 -1.86 -4.62
CA ARG A 150 -22.68 -1.77 -3.73
C ARG A 150 -21.52 -2.66 -4.19
N ARG A 151 -20.32 -2.30 -3.78
CA ARG A 151 -19.10 -3.14 -3.87
C ARG A 151 -18.43 -3.17 -2.51
N HIS A 152 -18.06 -4.36 -2.05
CA HIS A 152 -17.35 -4.52 -0.78
C HIS A 152 -15.92 -3.97 -0.89
N ILE A 153 -15.44 -3.40 0.21
CA ILE A 153 -14.15 -2.73 0.32
C ILE A 153 -13.43 -3.20 1.58
N LYS A 154 -12.17 -3.62 1.41
CA LYS A 154 -11.23 -3.75 2.52
C LYS A 154 -10.45 -2.45 2.70
N TRP A 155 -10.83 -1.66 3.71
CA TRP A 155 -10.14 -0.41 4.02
C TRP A 155 -8.70 -0.65 4.49
N ARG A 156 -7.77 0.17 4.00
CA ARG A 156 -6.32 0.09 4.28
C ARG A 156 -5.77 1.33 4.97
N TYR A 157 -6.40 2.49 4.77
CA TYR A 157 -5.93 3.74 5.34
C TYR A 157 -7.09 4.67 5.70
N PHE A 158 -6.90 5.39 6.80
CA PHE A 158 -7.75 6.49 7.26
C PHE A 158 -6.86 7.66 7.70
N GLY A 159 -7.20 8.88 7.29
CA GLY A 159 -6.41 10.04 7.68
C GLY A 159 -7.02 11.38 7.26
N ARG A 160 -6.35 12.46 7.65
CA ARG A 160 -6.73 13.81 7.22
C ARG A 160 -6.22 14.04 5.81
N ARG A 161 -6.96 14.78 4.98
CA ARG A 161 -6.47 15.17 3.64
C ARG A 161 -5.13 15.91 3.72
N ALA A 162 -4.97 16.76 4.74
CA ALA A 162 -3.76 17.55 4.94
C ALA A 162 -2.50 16.72 5.19
N THR A 163 -2.63 15.45 5.62
CA THR A 163 -1.47 14.56 5.83
C THR A 163 -1.10 13.77 4.58
N LEU A 164 -1.91 13.83 3.52
CA LEU A 164 -1.56 13.21 2.24
C LEU A 164 -0.50 14.04 1.52
N PRO A 165 0.34 13.40 0.68
CA PRO A 165 1.25 14.12 -0.22
C PRO A 165 0.54 15.24 -0.98
N PRO A 166 1.13 16.44 -1.13
CA PRO A 166 0.48 17.57 -1.81
C PRO A 166 -0.10 17.22 -3.18
N ALA A 167 0.59 16.37 -3.95
CA ALA A 167 0.10 15.86 -5.23
C ALA A 167 -1.26 15.16 -5.11
N LEU A 168 -1.45 14.30 -4.09
CA LEU A 168 -2.73 13.63 -3.84
C LEU A 168 -3.83 14.59 -3.41
N GLN A 169 -3.50 15.70 -2.75
CA GLN A 169 -4.51 16.67 -2.32
C GLN A 169 -5.21 17.34 -3.51
N LEU A 170 -4.54 17.41 -4.68
CA LEU A 170 -5.10 18.00 -5.89
C LEU A 170 -6.24 17.17 -6.49
N MET A 171 -6.29 15.86 -6.28
CA MET A 171 -7.32 14.99 -6.87
C MET A 171 -8.73 15.34 -6.37
N PHE A 172 -8.83 15.92 -5.16
CA PHE A 172 -10.10 16.34 -4.56
C PHE A 172 -10.72 17.59 -5.20
N THR A 173 -10.05 18.22 -6.17
CA THR A 173 -10.59 19.32 -6.97
C THR A 173 -11.67 18.85 -7.96
N SER A 174 -11.60 17.60 -8.44
CA SER A 174 -12.58 17.02 -9.35
C SER A 174 -13.96 16.98 -8.69
N ARG A 175 -14.97 17.60 -9.31
CA ARG A 175 -16.36 17.62 -8.81
C ARG A 175 -17.16 16.37 -9.20
N HIS A 176 -16.58 15.44 -9.95
CA HIS A 176 -17.27 14.23 -10.40
C HIS A 176 -17.47 13.23 -9.26
N ILE A 177 -18.62 12.55 -9.22
CA ILE A 177 -18.91 11.54 -8.18
C ILE A 177 -17.95 10.36 -8.31
N LEU A 178 -17.64 9.95 -9.53
CA LEU A 178 -16.67 8.90 -9.84
C LEU A 178 -15.58 9.45 -10.76
N SER A 179 -14.33 9.43 -10.32
CA SER A 179 -13.16 9.86 -11.10
C SER A 179 -12.14 8.74 -11.21
N ASP A 180 -11.54 8.59 -12.38
CA ASP A 180 -10.33 7.77 -12.52
C ASP A 180 -9.16 8.63 -12.03
N VAL A 181 -8.39 8.10 -11.07
CA VAL A 181 -7.24 8.78 -10.45
C VAL A 181 -5.99 7.91 -10.56
N SER A 182 -5.92 7.04 -11.57
CA SER A 182 -4.79 6.14 -11.80
C SER A 182 -3.49 6.88 -12.10
N ASN A 183 -3.56 8.13 -12.56
CA ASN A 183 -2.39 9.02 -12.67
C ASN A 183 -1.74 9.34 -11.30
N TYR A 184 -2.44 9.12 -10.19
CA TYR A 184 -1.93 9.26 -8.82
C TYR A 184 -1.50 7.93 -8.19
N ALA A 185 -1.58 6.81 -8.92
CA ALA A 185 -1.36 5.46 -8.41
C ALA A 185 -0.11 5.32 -7.53
N SER A 186 1.05 5.74 -8.03
CA SER A 186 2.32 5.58 -7.30
C SER A 186 2.37 6.32 -5.96
N TYR A 187 1.59 7.41 -5.80
CA TYR A 187 1.48 8.13 -4.54
C TYR A 187 0.47 7.46 -3.61
N ILE A 188 -0.64 6.95 -4.15
CA ILE A 188 -1.65 6.22 -3.40
C ILE A 188 -1.04 4.95 -2.82
N ASP A 189 -0.32 4.18 -3.63
CA ASP A 189 0.39 2.97 -3.21
C ASP A 189 1.34 3.27 -2.05
N SER A 190 2.11 4.35 -2.13
CA SER A 190 3.03 4.76 -1.06
C SER A 190 2.33 5.25 0.23
N VAL A 191 1.02 5.52 0.20
CA VAL A 191 0.24 5.85 1.40
C VAL A 191 -0.23 4.57 2.09
N ILE A 192 -0.69 3.58 1.32
CA ILE A 192 -1.31 2.35 1.83
C ILE A 192 -0.34 1.18 2.00
N HIS A 193 0.86 1.27 1.44
CA HIS A 193 1.93 0.28 1.53
C HIS A 193 3.24 0.93 1.96
N ASP A 194 3.96 0.25 2.85
CA ASP A 194 5.33 0.57 3.20
C ASP A 194 6.33 -0.22 2.35
N CYS A 195 5.94 -1.37 1.81
CA CYS A 195 6.79 -2.18 0.92
C CYS A 195 5.96 -2.89 -0.15
N TYR A 196 6.28 -2.68 -1.42
CA TYR A 196 5.49 -3.24 -2.53
C TYR A 196 6.29 -3.36 -3.83
N VAL A 197 5.89 -4.28 -4.70
CA VAL A 197 6.43 -4.43 -6.07
C VAL A 197 5.37 -3.96 -7.07
N LYS A 198 5.78 -3.14 -8.04
CA LYS A 198 4.92 -2.68 -9.14
C LYS A 198 5.74 -2.47 -10.40
N GLU A 199 5.29 -3.03 -11.52
CA GLU A 199 6.00 -2.97 -12.82
C GLU A 199 7.48 -3.40 -12.69
N ASP A 200 7.73 -4.53 -12.01
CA ASP A 200 9.07 -5.05 -11.68
C ASP A 200 9.99 -4.11 -10.87
N VAL A 201 9.44 -3.03 -10.30
CA VAL A 201 10.16 -2.14 -9.40
C VAL A 201 9.67 -2.36 -7.98
N MET A 202 10.59 -2.75 -7.10
CA MET A 202 10.32 -2.76 -5.66
C MET A 202 10.41 -1.34 -5.12
N ASN A 203 9.47 -1.00 -4.23
CA ASN A 203 9.37 0.27 -3.55
C ASN A 203 9.36 0.02 -2.04
N LEU A 204 10.11 0.84 -1.31
CA LEU A 204 10.12 0.89 0.16
C LEU A 204 9.84 2.33 0.58
N VAL A 205 8.86 2.52 1.44
CA VAL A 205 8.44 3.82 1.94
C VAL A 205 8.81 3.93 3.42
N LEU A 206 9.70 4.86 3.72
CA LEU A 206 10.07 5.23 5.07
C LEU A 206 9.30 6.51 5.45
N LYS A 207 8.38 6.37 6.40
CA LYS A 207 7.56 7.49 6.90
C LYS A 207 8.36 8.28 7.93
N ILE A 208 8.65 9.55 7.62
CA ILE A 208 9.28 10.52 8.53
C ILE A 208 8.16 11.16 9.36
N ARG A 209 8.13 10.86 10.66
CA ARG A 209 6.99 11.22 11.53
C ARG A 209 7.25 12.42 12.43
N THR A 210 8.51 12.83 12.54
CA THR A 210 8.88 14.02 13.33
C THR A 210 8.11 15.25 12.84
N GLN A 211 7.72 16.09 13.80
CA GLN A 211 7.13 17.41 13.56
C GLN A 211 8.14 18.53 13.81
N LYS A 212 9.35 18.18 14.25
CA LYS A 212 10.43 19.12 14.56
C LYS A 212 11.31 19.28 13.33
N GLU A 213 12.08 20.36 13.32
CA GLU A 213 13.15 20.55 12.35
C GLU A 213 14.13 19.37 12.41
N VAL A 214 14.52 18.90 11.22
CA VAL A 214 15.49 17.82 11.04
C VAL A 214 16.80 18.46 10.60
N SER A 215 17.90 18.13 11.29
CA SER A 215 19.21 18.62 10.89
C SER A 215 19.67 17.97 9.59
N LEU A 216 20.46 18.68 8.78
CA LEU A 216 21.02 18.12 7.54
C LEU A 216 21.86 16.87 7.83
N ASP A 217 22.59 16.89 8.95
CA ASP A 217 23.46 15.78 9.36
C ASP A 217 22.62 14.53 9.68
N ASP A 218 21.57 14.64 10.48
CA ASP A 218 20.67 13.52 10.80
C ASP A 218 20.00 12.95 9.54
N PHE A 219 19.62 13.82 8.59
CA PHE A 219 19.06 13.38 7.31
C PHE A 219 20.10 12.67 6.45
N CYS A 220 21.32 13.21 6.36
CA CYS A 220 22.42 12.60 5.59
C CYS A 220 22.89 11.27 6.19
N ASP A 221 22.79 11.11 7.51
CA ASP A 221 23.12 9.88 8.23
C ASP A 221 22.25 8.69 7.77
N LEU A 222 21.11 8.89 7.09
CA LEU A 222 20.38 7.82 6.41
C LEU A 222 21.24 7.07 5.39
N LYS A 223 22.21 7.74 4.76
CA LYS A 223 23.14 7.11 3.82
C LYS A 223 23.99 6.03 4.50
N ALA A 224 24.21 6.11 5.81
CA ALA A 224 24.93 5.09 6.57
C ALA A 224 24.27 3.72 6.45
N VAL A 225 22.93 3.65 6.33
CA VAL A 225 22.21 2.39 6.09
C VAL A 225 22.64 1.76 4.77
N SER A 226 22.74 2.55 3.69
CA SER A 226 23.20 2.04 2.40
C SER A 226 24.65 1.55 2.47
N LEU A 227 25.53 2.26 3.18
CA LEU A 227 26.93 1.86 3.34
C LEU A 227 27.06 0.55 4.12
N LEU A 228 26.27 0.39 5.18
CA LEU A 228 26.21 -0.85 5.96
C LEU A 228 25.73 -2.04 5.12
N ILE A 229 24.76 -1.81 4.22
CA ILE A 229 24.26 -2.84 3.29
C ILE A 229 25.33 -3.19 2.26
N ASP A 230 26.03 -2.20 1.71
CA ASP A 230 27.07 -2.45 0.71
C ASP A 230 28.24 -3.25 1.32
N ASP A 231 28.68 -2.93 2.54
CA ASP A 231 29.70 -3.70 3.28
C ASP A 231 29.18 -5.10 3.67
N PHE A 232 27.90 -5.23 4.05
CA PHE A 232 27.27 -6.53 4.30
C PHE A 232 27.29 -7.40 3.03
N CYS A 233 26.86 -6.85 1.89
CA CYS A 233 26.85 -7.58 0.63
C CYS A 233 28.25 -8.07 0.23
N GLN A 234 29.29 -7.25 0.43
CA GLN A 234 30.69 -7.65 0.20
C GLN A 234 31.14 -8.77 1.14
N ASN A 235 30.83 -8.66 2.43
CA ASN A 235 31.21 -9.66 3.44
C ASN A 235 30.55 -11.03 3.26
N TYR A 236 29.40 -11.08 2.59
CA TYR A 236 28.63 -12.31 2.36
C TYR A 236 28.50 -12.70 0.87
N ASN A 237 29.27 -12.05 -0.03
CA ASN A 237 29.24 -12.28 -1.49
C ASN A 237 27.83 -12.22 -2.11
N ILE A 238 27.01 -11.27 -1.67
CA ILE A 238 25.66 -11.03 -2.21
C ILE A 238 25.78 -10.04 -3.37
N SER A 239 25.28 -10.43 -4.55
CA SER A 239 25.24 -9.53 -5.71
C SER A 239 24.24 -8.38 -5.46
N SER A 240 24.69 -7.15 -5.61
CA SER A 240 23.92 -5.95 -5.28
C SER A 240 24.29 -4.77 -6.19
N GLU A 241 24.07 -4.93 -7.50
CA GLU A 241 24.52 -3.94 -8.50
C GLU A 241 23.43 -2.94 -8.94
N ALA A 242 22.17 -3.12 -8.55
CA ALA A 242 21.12 -2.23 -9.02
C ALA A 242 21.16 -0.85 -8.31
N PRO A 243 21.09 0.25 -9.07
CA PRO A 243 21.03 1.58 -8.48
C PRO A 243 19.73 1.77 -7.68
N LEU A 244 19.83 2.55 -6.62
CA LEU A 244 18.70 2.90 -5.75
C LEU A 244 18.22 4.30 -6.10
N ASN A 245 16.98 4.41 -6.57
CA ASN A 245 16.35 5.69 -6.85
C ASN A 245 15.58 6.16 -5.62
N MET A 246 15.75 7.42 -5.24
CA MET A 246 15.10 8.02 -4.08
C MET A 246 14.16 9.16 -4.51
N LYS A 247 12.95 9.20 -3.95
CA LYS A 247 12.07 10.36 -3.95
C LYS A 247 11.74 10.74 -2.51
N VAL A 248 11.79 12.04 -2.20
CA VAL A 248 11.59 12.55 -0.83
C VAL A 248 10.55 13.65 -0.84
N GLN A 249 9.68 13.64 0.17
CA GLN A 249 8.88 14.78 0.56
C GLN A 249 9.57 15.46 1.76
N MET A 250 10.19 16.61 1.52
CA MET A 250 11.12 17.29 2.46
C MET A 250 10.44 17.98 3.66
N GLU A 251 9.11 18.01 3.70
CA GLU A 251 8.37 18.58 4.83
C GLU A 251 8.31 17.59 5.99
N SER A 252 8.31 18.10 7.23
CA SER A 252 8.12 17.30 8.45
C SER A 252 6.69 17.49 8.95
N PRO A 253 5.82 16.45 8.93
CA PRO A 253 6.08 15.06 8.57
C PRO A 253 6.08 14.82 7.06
N GLY A 254 6.76 13.76 6.64
CA GLY A 254 6.96 13.44 5.24
C GLY A 254 7.26 11.96 5.03
N TRP A 255 7.75 11.63 3.85
CA TRP A 255 8.16 10.26 3.52
C TRP A 255 9.28 10.29 2.50
N LEU A 256 10.08 9.24 2.58
CA LEU A 256 11.15 8.93 1.66
C LEU A 256 10.79 7.59 1.01
N ARG A 257 10.75 7.56 -0.31
CA ARG A 257 10.56 6.34 -1.09
C ARG A 257 11.84 5.98 -1.81
N LEU A 258 12.33 4.78 -1.51
CA LEU A 258 13.39 4.12 -2.23
C LEU A 258 12.77 3.16 -3.24
N SER A 259 13.37 3.07 -4.42
CA SER A 259 12.89 2.20 -5.49
C SER A 259 14.02 1.65 -6.32
N THR A 260 13.93 0.39 -6.72
CA THR A 260 14.95 -0.27 -7.54
C THR A 260 14.39 -1.48 -8.27
N LYS A 261 15.04 -1.88 -9.36
CA LYS A 261 14.82 -3.17 -10.02
C LYS A 261 15.58 -4.33 -9.32
N GLY A 262 16.64 -4.02 -8.56
CA GLY A 262 17.38 -5.02 -7.79
C GLY A 262 16.75 -5.27 -6.44
N ILE A 263 15.78 -6.18 -6.41
CA ILE A 263 14.87 -6.40 -5.28
C ILE A 263 15.64 -6.75 -3.99
N GLY A 264 16.71 -7.55 -4.07
CA GLY A 264 17.51 -7.94 -2.92
C GLY A 264 18.10 -6.76 -2.12
N LYS A 265 18.65 -5.74 -2.79
CA LYS A 265 19.25 -4.57 -2.11
C LYS A 265 18.21 -3.80 -1.29
N LEU A 266 17.00 -3.65 -1.84
CA LEU A 266 15.96 -2.88 -1.16
C LEU A 266 15.24 -3.68 -0.06
N LEU A 267 15.16 -5.02 -0.20
CA LEU A 267 14.77 -5.89 0.90
C LEU A 267 15.74 -5.81 2.07
N LEU A 268 17.06 -5.85 1.80
CA LEU A 268 18.07 -5.64 2.83
C LEU A 268 17.89 -4.27 3.49
N PHE A 269 17.58 -3.23 2.72
CA PHE A 269 17.26 -1.91 3.30
C PHE A 269 16.11 -1.98 4.31
N GLY A 270 15.00 -2.61 3.95
CA GLY A 270 13.87 -2.81 4.87
C GLY A 270 14.25 -3.62 6.12
N LEU A 271 15.06 -4.67 5.98
CA LEU A 271 15.53 -5.51 7.10
C LEU A 271 16.45 -4.73 8.04
N PHE A 272 17.44 -4.01 7.52
CA PHE A 272 18.33 -3.15 8.30
C PHE A 272 17.53 -2.08 9.04
N THR A 273 16.60 -1.39 8.38
CA THR A 273 15.71 -0.42 9.04
C THR A 273 14.89 -1.06 10.15
N THR A 274 14.35 -2.27 9.95
CA THR A 274 13.57 -2.99 10.97
C THR A 274 14.40 -3.31 12.21
N ILE A 275 15.65 -3.75 12.02
CA ILE A 275 16.57 -4.07 13.12
C ILE A 275 17.01 -2.79 13.85
N LEU A 276 17.41 -1.75 13.11
CA LEU A 276 17.88 -0.48 13.67
C LEU A 276 16.80 0.28 14.44
N THR A 277 15.53 0.15 14.05
CA THR A 277 14.38 0.79 14.74
C THR A 277 13.82 -0.04 15.89
N GLY A 278 14.37 -1.24 16.15
CA GLY A 278 13.94 -2.11 17.23
C GLY A 278 12.56 -2.76 17.06
N GLY A 279 11.92 -2.64 15.88
CA GLY A 279 10.56 -3.17 15.65
C GLY A 279 10.48 -4.70 15.53
N GLY A 280 11.59 -5.40 15.71
CA GLY A 280 11.66 -6.85 15.93
C GLY A 280 11.62 -7.29 17.40
N VAL A 281 11.63 -6.34 18.35
CA VAL A 281 11.95 -6.66 19.74
C VAL A 281 10.69 -6.76 20.61
N LYS A 282 10.08 -7.95 20.65
CA LYS A 282 9.42 -8.40 21.88
C LYS A 282 10.48 -9.04 22.78
N PHE A 283 11.07 -8.26 23.69
CA PHE A 283 11.76 -8.83 24.85
C PHE A 283 10.71 -9.46 25.78
N ASN A 284 10.51 -10.78 25.72
CA ASN A 284 9.92 -11.49 26.86
C ASN A 284 11.03 -12.25 27.58
N LYS A 285 11.37 -11.79 28.79
CA LYS A 285 12.54 -12.22 29.55
C LYS A 285 12.32 -13.51 30.35
N LYS A 286 11.31 -14.32 30.01
CA LYS A 286 10.98 -15.53 30.77
C LYS A 286 10.67 -16.79 29.95
N ASP A 287 10.22 -16.66 28.71
CA ASP A 287 10.04 -17.79 27.80
C ASP A 287 10.51 -17.35 26.41
N GLY A 288 11.54 -18.02 25.88
CA GLY A 288 12.33 -17.60 24.71
C GLY A 288 11.47 -17.24 23.50
N LEU A 289 11.65 -16.00 23.01
CA LEU A 289 11.09 -15.50 21.77
C LEU A 289 12.15 -15.62 20.66
N ASP A 290 12.11 -16.76 19.97
CA ASP A 290 12.94 -17.11 18.80
C ASP A 290 12.34 -16.52 17.51
N ILE A 291 12.57 -15.23 17.24
CA ILE A 291 12.38 -14.66 15.88
C ILE A 291 13.70 -14.13 15.29
N TYR A 292 14.70 -13.84 16.12
CA TYR A 292 15.98 -13.23 15.69
C TYR A 292 17.24 -14.04 16.01
N THR A 293 17.11 -15.22 16.62
CA THR A 293 18.23 -16.15 16.85
C THR A 293 18.52 -17.06 15.67
N ASN A 294 17.58 -17.17 14.72
CA ASN A 294 17.63 -18.10 13.59
C ASN A 294 17.21 -17.40 12.29
N GLY A 295 18.09 -17.39 11.27
CA GLY A 295 17.78 -16.86 9.92
C GLY A 295 18.49 -15.57 9.53
N ILE A 296 18.01 -14.90 8.46
CA ILE A 296 18.63 -13.68 7.88
C ILE A 296 18.72 -12.55 8.90
N GLY A 297 17.68 -12.34 9.71
CA GLY A 297 17.66 -11.30 10.74
C GLY A 297 18.77 -11.47 11.78
N GLY A 298 19.05 -12.71 12.18
CA GLY A 298 20.16 -13.03 13.09
C GLY A 298 21.53 -12.78 12.46
N ILE A 299 21.70 -13.12 11.16
CA ILE A 299 22.95 -12.85 10.43
C ILE A 299 23.22 -11.35 10.32
N ILE A 300 22.20 -10.54 10.04
CA ILE A 300 22.32 -9.09 9.97
C ILE A 300 22.63 -8.53 11.37
N ASN A 301 21.95 -9.00 12.42
CA ASN A 301 22.21 -8.54 13.79
C ASN A 301 23.65 -8.87 14.24
N ASP A 302 24.12 -10.11 14.02
CA ASP A 302 25.49 -10.51 14.33
C ASP A 302 26.53 -9.69 13.55
N TYR A 303 26.23 -9.33 12.30
CA TYR A 303 27.06 -8.43 11.51
C TYR A 303 27.10 -7.02 12.12
N LEU A 304 25.95 -6.43 12.43
CA LEU A 304 25.85 -5.10 13.04
C LEU A 304 26.58 -5.02 14.38
N ASP A 305 26.49 -6.08 15.20
CA ASP A 305 27.09 -6.11 16.54
C ASP A 305 28.61 -6.35 16.53
N ARG A 306 29.12 -7.15 15.58
CA ARG A 306 30.49 -7.70 15.65
C ARG A 306 31.42 -7.29 14.51
N LYS A 307 30.88 -6.91 13.36
CA LYS A 307 31.65 -6.71 12.12
C LYS A 307 31.52 -5.31 11.54
N ALA A 308 30.32 -4.74 11.61
CA ALA A 308 30.03 -3.44 11.03
C ALA A 308 30.82 -2.30 11.71
N ASP A 309 31.08 -1.23 10.95
CA ASP A 309 31.63 0.00 11.49
C ASP A 309 30.66 0.62 12.52
N ARG A 310 31.12 0.75 13.76
CA ARG A 310 30.32 1.27 14.88
C ARG A 310 29.85 2.70 14.66
N GLU A 311 30.61 3.53 13.97
CA GLU A 311 30.22 4.91 13.67
C GLU A 311 29.09 4.93 12.64
N LEU A 312 29.13 4.04 11.63
CA LEU A 312 28.02 3.90 10.67
C LEU A 312 26.75 3.37 11.33
N VAL A 313 26.86 2.40 12.24
CA VAL A 313 25.70 1.89 12.99
C VAL A 313 25.07 2.99 13.86
N ARG A 314 25.89 3.79 14.56
CA ARG A 314 25.42 4.93 15.35
C ARG A 314 24.76 6.00 14.49
N ALA A 315 25.37 6.36 13.36
CA ALA A 315 24.81 7.31 12.42
C ALA A 315 23.44 6.83 11.91
N ALA A 316 23.35 5.58 11.46
CA ALA A 316 22.10 5.00 10.98
C ALA A 316 21.01 4.99 12.07
N ALA A 317 21.34 4.59 13.30
CA ALA A 317 20.39 4.59 14.42
C ALA A 317 19.91 6.02 14.78
N ARG A 318 20.83 6.99 14.84
CA ARG A 318 20.49 8.41 15.08
C ARG A 318 19.55 8.94 14.01
N ALA A 319 19.80 8.63 12.73
CA ALA A 319 18.92 9.04 11.64
C ALA A 319 17.50 8.47 11.82
N MET A 320 17.38 7.18 12.15
CA MET A 320 16.08 6.54 12.40
C MET A 320 15.33 7.21 13.55
N ASP A 321 16.02 7.49 14.67
CA ASP A 321 15.44 8.11 15.86
C ASP A 321 15.03 9.58 15.61
N SER A 322 15.92 10.38 15.01
CA SER A 322 15.70 11.81 14.74
C SER A 322 14.53 12.02 13.77
N LEU A 323 14.48 11.21 12.70
CA LEU A 323 13.39 11.22 11.71
C LEU A 323 12.11 10.54 12.21
N GLN A 324 12.17 9.85 13.35
CA GLN A 324 11.11 9.01 13.89
C GLN A 324 10.59 7.99 12.87
N ILE A 325 11.52 7.40 12.11
CA ILE A 325 11.22 6.31 11.18
C ILE A 325 10.89 5.08 12.03
N LYS A 326 9.75 4.46 11.74
CA LYS A 326 9.36 3.18 12.34
C LYS A 326 9.63 2.06 11.36
N THR A 327 9.67 0.84 11.87
CA THR A 327 9.66 -0.37 11.05
C THR A 327 8.52 -0.32 10.01
N PRO A 328 8.84 -0.49 8.71
CA PRO A 328 7.84 -0.65 7.65
C PRO A 328 6.91 -1.82 7.95
N GLU A 329 5.59 -1.61 8.04
CA GLU A 329 4.64 -2.64 8.48
C GLU A 329 4.62 -3.85 7.54
N ASP A 330 4.69 -3.59 6.23
CA ASP A 330 4.73 -4.64 5.19
C ASP A 330 6.00 -5.52 5.26
N MET A 331 7.03 -5.15 6.03
CA MET A 331 8.20 -6.02 6.22
C MET A 331 7.93 -7.19 7.15
N GLN A 332 6.95 -7.11 8.05
CA GLN A 332 6.61 -8.22 8.94
C GLN A 332 6.23 -9.52 8.19
N PRO A 333 5.22 -9.50 7.28
CA PRO A 333 4.89 -10.70 6.52
C PRO A 333 6.05 -11.17 5.62
N ILE A 334 6.88 -10.25 5.13
CA ILE A 334 8.08 -10.60 4.34
C ILE A 334 9.07 -11.38 5.20
N ILE A 335 9.33 -10.91 6.43
CA ILE A 335 10.21 -11.59 7.39
C ILE A 335 9.66 -12.97 7.76
N GLU A 336 8.35 -13.10 7.97
CA GLU A 336 7.69 -14.38 8.26
C GLU A 336 7.87 -15.39 7.10
N ILE A 337 7.66 -14.96 5.86
CA ILE A 337 7.88 -15.79 4.67
C ILE A 337 9.35 -16.23 4.58
N LEU A 338 10.28 -15.30 4.81
CA LEU A 338 11.72 -15.61 4.81
C LEU A 338 12.07 -16.64 5.88
N ASN A 339 11.54 -16.51 7.10
CA ASN A 339 11.78 -17.45 8.18
C ASN A 339 11.21 -18.84 7.86
N ALA A 340 9.99 -18.93 7.36
CA ALA A 340 9.36 -20.20 6.98
C ALA A 340 10.15 -20.94 5.88
N LYS A 341 10.62 -20.22 4.85
CA LYS A 341 11.47 -20.80 3.80
C LYS A 341 12.80 -21.34 4.34
N ASN A 342 13.31 -20.75 5.42
CA ASN A 342 14.57 -21.15 6.03
C ASN A 342 14.44 -22.34 7.02
N GLU A 343 13.31 -22.48 7.71
CA GLU A 343 13.03 -23.64 8.57
C GLU A 343 12.93 -24.93 7.77
N GLY A 344 12.26 -24.90 6.60
CA GLY A 344 12.17 -26.06 5.70
C GLY A 344 13.53 -26.57 5.21
N ARG A 345 14.56 -25.71 5.18
CA ARG A 345 15.91 -26.03 4.72
C ARG A 345 16.82 -26.58 5.82
N ARG A 346 16.42 -26.51 7.10
CA ARG A 346 17.15 -27.15 8.22
C ARG A 346 16.83 -28.63 8.39
N ASN A 347 15.77 -29.11 7.74
CA ASN A 347 15.30 -30.50 7.82
C ASN A 347 15.84 -31.39 6.69
N TYR A 348 16.75 -30.86 5.86
CA TYR A 348 17.56 -31.57 4.87
C TYR A 348 19.04 -31.32 5.18
#